data_AF-A0A2V8BZT2-F1
#
_entry.id   AF-A0A2V8BZT2-F1
#
_cell.length_a   1.000
_cell.length_b   1.000
_cell.length_c   1.000
_cell.angle_alpha   90.00
_cell.angle_beta   90.00
_cell.angle_gamma   90.00
#
_symmetry.space_group_name_H-M   'P 1'
#
loop_
_entity.id
_entity.type
_entity.pdbx_description
1 polymer ?
#
loop_
_entity_poly.entity_id
_entity_poly.type
_entity_poly.pdbx_seq_one_letter_code
_entity_poly.pdbx_strand_id
1 'polypeptide(L)'
;RWNETSGNGYATGPATNFGIGLLATAFNNLIEANSAIGNSNGIVVFPGAANNQIRQNVIVGNPPIQVSNSVPTGGGTDIWDQSAPGMNFFLGNMCVTAVNAQCPTIATQAVPRKPGS
;
A
#
# COMPACT_ATOMS: atom_id res chain seq x y z
N ARG A 1 3.04 -4.44 12.58
CA ARG A 1 4.31 -4.82 11.92
C ARG A 1 4.29 -6.32 11.66
N TRP A 2 4.93 -6.79 10.59
CA TRP A 2 4.92 -8.20 10.16
C TRP A 2 3.53 -8.78 9.93
N ASN A 3 2.57 -7.92 9.60
CA ASN A 3 1.25 -8.35 9.18
C ASN A 3 1.30 -8.72 7.69
N GLU A 4 0.59 -9.77 7.31
CA GLU A 4 0.40 -10.16 5.91
C GLU A 4 -1.07 -10.01 5.57
N THR A 5 -1.35 -9.16 4.60
CA THR A 5 -2.69 -8.98 4.03
C THR A 5 -2.63 -9.41 2.59
N SER A 6 -3.53 -10.32 2.21
CA SER A 6 -3.62 -10.77 0.83
C SER A 6 -5.06 -10.89 0.40
N GLY A 7 -5.28 -10.71 -0.90
CA GLY A 7 -6.59 -10.81 -1.51
C GLY A 7 -6.52 -11.14 -2.99
N ASN A 8 -7.68 -11.11 -3.62
CA ASN A 8 -7.86 -11.15 -5.08
C ASN A 8 -8.78 -10.02 -5.55
N GLY A 9 -8.76 -8.89 -4.84
CA GLY A 9 -9.68 -7.78 -5.03
C GLY A 9 -9.28 -6.85 -6.17
N TYR A 10 -10.27 -6.32 -6.88
CA TYR A 10 -10.10 -5.21 -7.82
C TYR A 10 -11.28 -4.23 -7.68
N ALA A 11 -11.20 -3.05 -8.29
CA ALA A 11 -12.30 -2.09 -8.27
C ALA A 11 -12.59 -1.54 -9.68
N THR A 12 -13.86 -1.58 -10.10
CA THR A 12 -14.37 -0.93 -11.32
C THR A 12 -15.01 0.44 -11.07
N GLY A 13 -15.09 0.85 -9.80
CA GLY A 13 -15.49 2.16 -9.30
C GLY A 13 -14.43 2.70 -8.32
N PRO A 14 -14.73 3.69 -7.46
CA PRO A 14 -13.74 4.17 -6.50
C PRO A 14 -13.20 2.99 -5.67
N ALA A 15 -11.88 2.80 -5.71
CA ALA A 15 -11.24 1.65 -5.11
C ALA A 15 -11.21 1.78 -3.58
N THR A 16 -12.29 1.34 -2.92
CA THR A 16 -12.44 1.41 -1.46
C THR A 16 -11.89 0.18 -0.74
N ASN A 17 -11.54 -0.89 -1.46
CA ASN A 17 -10.91 -2.07 -0.88
C ASN A 17 -9.39 -1.87 -0.76
N PHE A 18 -8.83 -2.23 0.39
CA PHE A 18 -7.42 -2.08 0.70
C PHE A 18 -6.94 -3.17 1.67
N GLY A 19 -5.65 -3.49 1.61
CA GLY A 19 -5.02 -4.37 2.61
C GLY A 19 -4.85 -3.67 3.96
N ILE A 20 -4.27 -2.46 3.96
CA ILE A 20 -4.05 -1.66 5.17
C ILE A 20 -4.60 -0.25 4.96
N GLY A 21 -5.41 0.23 5.90
CA GLY A 21 -6.02 1.56 5.86
C GLY A 21 -5.60 2.44 7.03
N LEU A 22 -5.18 3.67 6.76
CA LEU A 22 -5.02 4.73 7.76
C LEU A 22 -6.19 5.70 7.60
N LEU A 23 -7.17 5.60 8.49
CA LEU A 23 -8.40 6.39 8.42
C LEU A 23 -8.16 7.87 8.75
N ALA A 24 -9.14 8.73 8.48
CA ALA A 24 -9.03 10.18 8.63
C ALA A 24 -8.56 10.66 10.03
N THR A 25 -8.75 9.85 11.07
CA THR A 25 -8.34 10.13 12.45
C THR A 25 -7.04 9.43 12.86
N ALA A 26 -6.33 8.81 11.91
CA ALA A 26 -5.07 8.12 12.16
C ALA A 26 -3.93 9.13 12.30
N PHE A 27 -3.43 9.28 13.52
CA PHE A 27 -2.30 10.14 13.85
C PHE A 27 -1.19 9.37 14.57
N ASN A 28 0.06 9.72 14.28
CA ASN A 28 1.24 9.21 15.00
C ASN A 28 1.40 7.67 14.94
N ASN A 29 0.96 7.02 13.85
CA ASN A 29 1.09 5.57 13.71
C ASN A 29 2.38 5.18 13.01
N LEU A 30 2.87 3.97 13.33
CA LEU A 30 3.98 3.33 12.66
C LEU A 30 3.50 2.07 11.93
N ILE A 31 3.56 2.11 10.60
CA ILE A 31 3.24 1.00 9.71
C ILE A 31 4.55 0.51 9.09
N GLU A 32 5.11 -0.54 9.67
CA GLU A 32 6.41 -1.07 9.26
C GLU A 32 6.43 -2.57 8.98
N ALA A 33 7.26 -2.97 8.02
CA ALA A 33 7.58 -4.37 7.75
C ALA A 33 6.34 -5.27 7.56
N ASN A 34 5.31 -4.77 6.88
CA ASN A 34 4.12 -5.55 6.53
C ASN A 34 4.14 -5.90 5.03
N SER A 35 3.36 -6.92 4.67
CA SER A 35 3.12 -7.32 3.28
C SER A 35 1.65 -7.08 2.92
N ALA A 36 1.39 -6.43 1.79
CA ALA A 36 0.05 -6.22 1.25
C ALA A 36 0.03 -6.49 -0.27
N ILE A 37 -0.59 -7.61 -0.67
CA ILE A 37 -0.49 -8.15 -2.04
C ILE A 37 -1.88 -8.61 -2.53
N GLY A 38 -2.23 -8.33 -3.79
CA GLY A 38 -3.46 -8.83 -4.41
C GLY A 38 -4.77 -8.17 -3.93
N ASN A 39 -4.67 -7.06 -3.20
CA ASN A 39 -5.83 -6.24 -2.85
C ASN A 39 -6.12 -5.25 -3.98
N SER A 40 -7.29 -4.60 -4.01
CA SER A 40 -7.52 -3.51 -4.98
C SER A 40 -6.51 -2.38 -4.77
N ASN A 41 -6.26 -2.02 -3.51
CA ASN A 41 -5.13 -1.17 -3.12
C ASN A 41 -4.32 -1.86 -2.02
N GLY A 42 -3.00 -1.66 -2.01
CA GLY A 42 -2.17 -2.22 -0.95
C GLY A 42 -2.35 -1.47 0.37
N ILE A 43 -1.92 -0.21 0.39
CA ILE A 43 -2.11 0.73 1.50
C ILE A 43 -2.92 1.94 1.02
N VAL A 44 -3.93 2.34 1.81
CA VAL A 44 -4.68 3.58 1.59
C VAL A 44 -4.54 4.48 2.81
N VAL A 45 -4.13 5.73 2.59
CA VAL A 45 -4.12 6.80 3.59
C VAL A 45 -5.27 7.74 3.25
N PHE A 46 -6.26 7.81 4.13
CA PHE A 46 -7.46 8.62 3.93
C PHE A 46 -7.21 10.11 4.20
N PRO A 47 -8.04 11.00 3.62
CA PRO A 47 -7.95 12.43 3.90
C PRO A 47 -8.01 12.71 5.42
N GLY A 48 -7.10 13.54 5.92
CA GLY A 48 -7.02 13.90 7.34
C GLY A 48 -6.01 13.11 8.18
N ALA A 49 -5.60 11.93 7.72
CA ALA A 49 -4.54 11.17 8.38
C ALA A 49 -3.20 11.93 8.33
N ALA A 50 -2.48 12.04 9.45
CA ALA A 50 -1.27 12.83 9.52
C ALA A 50 -0.23 12.29 10.51
N ASN A 51 1.02 12.70 10.31
CA ASN A 51 2.19 12.33 11.09
C ASN A 51 2.36 10.80 11.25
N ASN A 52 1.97 10.03 10.24
CA ASN A 52 2.20 8.58 10.23
C ASN A 52 3.51 8.25 9.52
N GLN A 53 4.18 7.21 10.00
CA GLN A 53 5.40 6.67 9.40
C GLN A 53 5.07 5.34 8.71
N ILE A 54 5.14 5.32 7.38
CA ILE A 54 4.92 4.14 6.56
C ILE A 54 6.26 3.74 5.96
N ARG A 55 6.88 2.68 6.48
CA ARG A 55 8.25 2.34 6.09
C ARG A 55 8.52 0.85 5.94
N GLN A 56 9.41 0.49 5.02
CA GLN A 56 9.92 -0.88 4.87
C GLN A 56 8.81 -1.93 4.69
N ASN A 57 7.67 -1.57 4.09
CA ASN A 57 6.61 -2.52 3.76
C ASN A 57 6.81 -3.05 2.32
N VAL A 58 6.28 -4.23 2.04
CA VAL A 58 6.21 -4.82 0.68
C VAL A 58 4.77 -4.76 0.19
N ILE A 59 4.53 -3.92 -0.80
CA ILE A 59 3.19 -3.55 -1.24
C ILE A 59 3.19 -3.63 -2.75
N VAL A 60 2.91 -4.80 -3.29
CA VAL A 60 3.07 -5.08 -4.73
C VAL A 60 1.90 -5.89 -5.26
N GLY A 61 1.57 -5.70 -6.53
CA GLY A 61 0.52 -6.48 -7.19
C GLY A 61 -0.88 -6.11 -6.70
N ASN A 62 -1.12 -4.83 -6.44
CA ASN A 62 -2.44 -4.30 -6.10
C ASN A 62 -2.91 -3.31 -7.21
N PRO A 63 -3.94 -3.63 -8.01
CA PRO A 63 -4.72 -4.88 -8.03
C PRO A 63 -3.92 -6.10 -8.55
N PRO A 64 -4.40 -7.34 -8.33
CA PRO A 64 -3.75 -8.55 -8.83
C PRO A 64 -3.55 -8.49 -10.34
N ILE A 65 -2.37 -8.87 -10.81
CA ILE A 65 -1.99 -8.81 -12.24
C ILE A 65 -2.96 -9.59 -13.16
N GLN A 66 -3.50 -10.71 -12.67
CA GLN A 66 -4.50 -11.49 -13.40
C GLN A 66 -5.73 -10.65 -13.71
N VAL A 67 -6.15 -9.83 -12.74
CA VAL A 67 -7.31 -8.96 -12.87
C VAL A 67 -7.00 -7.70 -13.67
N SER A 68 -5.82 -7.10 -13.48
CA SER A 68 -5.37 -5.95 -14.30
C SER A 68 -5.40 -6.26 -15.80
N ASN A 69 -5.11 -7.51 -16.18
CA ASN A 69 -5.14 -7.94 -17.57
C ASN A 69 -6.55 -8.29 -18.07
N SER A 70 -7.39 -8.90 -17.24
CA SER A 70 -8.75 -9.33 -17.64
C SER A 70 -9.79 -8.22 -17.54
N VAL A 71 -9.54 -7.20 -16.72
CA VAL A 71 -10.42 -6.04 -16.52
C VAL A 71 -9.58 -4.76 -16.65
N PRO A 72 -9.34 -4.26 -17.88
CA PRO A 72 -8.46 -3.11 -18.11
C PRO A 72 -8.91 -1.80 -17.45
N THR A 73 -10.19 -1.69 -17.11
CA THR A 73 -10.77 -0.56 -16.35
C THR A 73 -10.71 -0.78 -14.83
N GLY A 74 -10.26 -1.95 -14.38
CA GLY A 74 -10.03 -2.29 -12.99
C GLY A 74 -8.87 -1.46 -12.45
N GLY A 75 -9.18 -0.49 -11.60
CA GLY A 75 -8.22 0.43 -11.01
C GLY A 75 -7.74 0.00 -9.62
N GLY A 76 -6.70 0.69 -9.17
CA GLY A 76 -6.09 0.51 -7.86
C GLY A 76 -4.59 0.80 -7.91
N THR A 77 -3.97 0.94 -6.75
CA THR A 77 -2.54 1.19 -6.65
C THR A 77 -1.95 0.53 -5.41
N ASP A 78 -0.65 0.26 -5.42
CA ASP A 78 0.02 -0.30 -4.26
C ASP A 78 -0.07 0.68 -3.09
N ILE A 79 0.21 1.97 -3.29
CA ILE A 79 0.07 2.99 -2.23
C ILE A 79 -0.76 4.16 -2.72
N TRP A 80 -1.88 4.42 -2.05
CA TRP A 80 -2.70 5.59 -2.31
C TRP A 80 -2.74 6.53 -1.10
N ASP A 81 -1.98 7.62 -1.17
CA ASP A 81 -2.08 8.69 -0.17
C ASP A 81 -3.04 9.80 -0.63
N GLN A 82 -4.19 9.89 0.03
CA GLN A 82 -5.20 10.93 -0.21
C GLN A 82 -5.08 12.10 0.78
N SER A 83 -4.13 12.07 1.71
CA SER A 83 -3.84 13.18 2.61
C SER A 83 -3.16 14.34 1.86
N ALA A 84 -3.10 15.51 2.50
CA ALA A 84 -2.35 16.62 1.92
C ALA A 84 -0.86 16.25 1.78
N PRO A 85 -0.15 16.74 0.74
CA PRO A 85 1.27 16.45 0.57
C PRO A 85 2.10 16.76 1.82
N GLY A 86 2.98 15.84 2.21
CA GLY A 86 3.85 15.99 3.37
C GLY A 86 3.20 15.71 4.73
N MET A 87 1.93 15.32 4.77
CA MET A 87 1.27 14.94 6.03
C MET A 87 1.76 13.60 6.56
N ASN A 88 2.28 12.72 5.71
CA ASN A 88 2.75 11.39 6.09
C ASN A 88 4.14 11.11 5.51
N PHE A 89 4.89 10.25 6.20
CA PHE A 89 6.29 9.96 5.87
C PHE A 89 6.41 8.56 5.29
N PHE A 90 6.92 8.47 4.06
CA PHE A 90 7.12 7.21 3.35
C PHE A 90 8.61 6.94 3.17
N LEU A 91 9.10 5.80 3.67
CA LEU A 91 10.53 5.48 3.60
C LEU A 91 10.80 4.00 3.31
N GLY A 92 11.49 3.72 2.21
CA GLY A 92 11.98 2.37 1.92
C GLY A 92 10.88 1.32 1.75
N ASN A 93 9.65 1.72 1.40
CA ASN A 93 8.61 0.77 1.00
C ASN A 93 8.92 0.24 -0.40
N MET A 94 8.64 -1.04 -0.64
CA MET A 94 8.74 -1.65 -1.96
C MET A 94 7.35 -1.65 -2.59
N CYS A 95 7.20 -0.99 -3.74
CA CYS A 95 5.97 -0.97 -4.51
C CYS A 95 6.23 -0.74 -6.01
N VAL A 96 5.20 -0.90 -6.84
CA VAL A 96 5.27 -0.67 -8.29
C VAL A 96 4.50 0.59 -8.68
N THR A 97 3.36 0.84 -8.04
CA THR A 97 2.51 2.00 -8.32
C THR A 97 2.23 2.80 -7.06
N ALA A 98 2.19 4.13 -7.15
CA ALA A 98 1.79 4.96 -6.02
C ALA A 98 1.18 6.30 -6.43
N VAL A 99 0.36 6.85 -5.56
CA VAL A 99 -0.19 8.21 -5.63
C VAL A 99 0.20 8.96 -4.36
N ASN A 100 0.86 10.11 -4.52
CA ASN A 100 1.28 11.01 -3.44
C ASN A 100 2.13 10.33 -2.34
N ALA A 101 2.84 9.27 -2.69
CA ALA A 101 3.73 8.53 -1.79
C ALA A 101 5.04 8.18 -2.50
N GLN A 102 6.12 8.09 -1.74
CA GLN A 102 7.40 7.63 -2.30
C GLN A 102 7.37 6.12 -2.51
N CYS A 103 7.61 5.72 -3.77
CA CYS A 103 7.59 4.34 -4.20
C CYS A 103 8.86 4.00 -4.97
N PRO A 104 9.96 3.66 -4.29
CA PRO A 104 11.16 3.21 -4.96
C PRO A 104 10.91 1.85 -5.62
N THR A 105 11.31 1.74 -6.89
CA THR A 105 11.23 0.52 -7.69
C THR A 105 11.88 -0.65 -6.95
N ILE A 106 11.26 -1.83 -7.05
CA ILE A 106 11.64 -3.09 -6.40
C ILE A 106 13.17 -3.29 -6.40
N ALA A 107 13.83 -3.00 -5.28
CA ALA A 107 15.20 -3.43 -5.05
C ALA A 107 15.17 -4.93 -4.74
N THR A 108 15.64 -5.76 -5.68
CA THR A 108 15.57 -7.23 -5.66
C THR A 108 16.22 -7.92 -4.45
N GLN A 109 16.84 -7.17 -3.54
CA GLN A 109 17.62 -7.70 -2.41
C GLN A 109 17.00 -7.50 -1.02
N ALA A 110 15.84 -6.84 -0.90
CA ALA A 110 15.36 -6.40 0.41
C ALA A 110 13.88 -6.69 0.66
N VAL A 111 13.37 -7.89 0.30
CA VAL A 111 12.09 -8.34 0.85
C VAL A 111 12.31 -8.58 2.34
N PRO A 112 11.79 -7.73 3.26
CA PRO A 112 11.95 -7.94 4.68
C PRO A 112 11.24 -9.25 5.01
N ARG A 113 11.98 -10.22 5.55
CA ARG A 113 11.40 -11.47 6.04
C ARG A 113 11.28 -11.39 7.55
N LYS A 114 10.19 -11.97 8.07
CA LYS A 114 10.03 -12.15 9.51
C LYS A 114 11.26 -12.90 10.05
N PRO A 115 11.95 -12.39 11.08
CA PRO A 115 13.05 -13.12 11.69
C PRO A 115 12.60 -14.49 12.17
N GLY A 116 13.29 -15.56 11.74
CA GLY A 116 13.01 -16.94 12.16
C GLY A 116 11.94 -17.70 11.37
N SER A 117 11.54 -17.22 10.18
CA SER A 117 10.82 -18.01 9.17
C SER A 117 11.74 -18.94 8.39
#